data_AF-T2KMS9-F1
#
_entry.id   AF-T2KMS9-F1
#
_cell.length_a   1.000
_cell.length_b   1.000
_cell.length_c   1.000
_cell.angle_alpha   90.00
_cell.angle_beta   90.00
_cell.angle_gamma   90.00
#
_symmetry.space_group_name_H-M   'P 1'
#
loop_
_entity.id
_entity.type
_entity.pdbx_description
1 polymer ?
#
loop_
_entity_poly.entity_id
_entity_poly.type
_entity_poly.pdbx_seq_one_letter_code
_entity_poly.pdbx_strand_id
1 'polypeptide(L)'
;MKQIGLIFALLGCLSMMNCSKAKDKLMFIHHLKKNITNTYNTEQIEVKINEDDNNIDLLIFITDTKFNNYSTQQKHNMAKTIGQFAIKDEIKTSKIKSGELIFINETNKVLYKTTDSESYKMY
;
A
#
# COMPACT_ATOMS: atom_id res chain seq x y z
N MET A 1 -13.95 -43.23 -20.06
CA MET A 1 -14.17 -42.32 -18.91
C MET A 1 -12.88 -42.05 -18.12
N LYS A 2 -11.77 -41.65 -18.76
CA LYS A 2 -10.50 -41.30 -18.06
C LYS A 2 -10.02 -39.87 -18.32
N GLN A 3 -10.61 -39.15 -19.30
CA GLN A 3 -10.17 -37.80 -19.65
C GLN A 3 -10.90 -36.66 -18.89
N ILE A 4 -12.08 -36.93 -18.30
CA ILE A 4 -12.86 -35.90 -17.59
C ILE A 4 -12.23 -35.55 -16.23
N GLY A 5 -11.61 -36.51 -15.54
CA GLY A 5 -10.92 -36.25 -14.26
C GLY A 5 -9.68 -35.37 -14.38
N LEU A 6 -9.05 -35.32 -15.54
CA LEU A 6 -7.86 -34.50 -15.80
C LEU A 6 -8.21 -33.00 -15.96
N ILE A 7 -9.40 -32.68 -16.45
CA ILE A 7 -9.87 -31.30 -16.64
C ILE A 7 -10.21 -30.65 -15.29
N PHE A 8 -10.84 -31.39 -14.38
CA PHE A 8 -11.15 -30.88 -13.03
C PHE A 8 -9.88 -30.65 -12.17
N ALA A 9 -8.83 -31.45 -12.36
CA ALA A 9 -7.56 -31.23 -11.67
C ALA A 9 -6.83 -29.96 -12.15
N LEU A 10 -6.90 -29.64 -13.46
CA LEU A 10 -6.32 -28.43 -14.05
C LEU A 10 -7.03 -27.13 -13.59
N LEU A 11 -8.36 -27.16 -13.46
CA LEU A 11 -9.14 -26.04 -12.91
C LEU A 11 -8.86 -25.80 -11.42
N GLY A 12 -8.59 -26.86 -10.65
CA GLY A 12 -8.18 -26.75 -9.24
C GLY A 12 -6.82 -26.06 -9.05
N CYS A 13 -5.82 -26.41 -9.85
CA CYS A 13 -4.47 -25.86 -9.75
C CYS A 13 -4.39 -24.34 -10.06
N LEU A 14 -5.21 -23.83 -10.97
CA LEU A 14 -5.24 -22.39 -11.29
C LEU A 14 -5.81 -21.54 -10.14
N SER A 15 -6.72 -22.09 -9.34
CA SER A 15 -7.29 -21.39 -8.19
C SER A 15 -6.32 -21.24 -7.01
N MET A 16 -5.35 -22.15 -6.89
CA MET A 16 -4.36 -22.14 -5.80
C MET A 16 -3.31 -21.03 -5.94
N MET A 17 -2.97 -20.61 -7.17
CA MET A 17 -1.97 -19.56 -7.41
C MET A 17 -2.46 -18.16 -7.01
N ASN A 18 -3.76 -17.87 -7.17
CA ASN A 18 -4.33 -16.58 -6.79
C ASN A 18 -4.40 -16.39 -5.26
N CYS A 19 -4.48 -17.48 -4.50
CA CYS A 19 -4.55 -17.42 -3.04
C CYS A 19 -3.22 -16.98 -2.40
N SER A 20 -2.07 -17.37 -2.98
CA SER A 20 -0.75 -16.97 -2.46
C SER A 20 -0.52 -15.46 -2.57
N LYS A 21 -0.82 -14.87 -3.72
CA LYS A 21 -0.65 -13.42 -3.95
C LYS A 21 -1.52 -12.57 -3.02
N ALA A 22 -2.77 -13.00 -2.79
CA ALA A 22 -3.67 -12.32 -1.87
C ALA A 22 -3.15 -12.37 -0.43
N LYS A 23 -2.57 -13.49 0.01
CA LYS A 23 -1.95 -13.62 1.34
C LYS A 23 -0.76 -12.69 1.50
N ASP A 24 0.14 -12.63 0.51
CA ASP A 24 1.32 -11.77 0.55
C ASP A 24 0.90 -10.29 0.65
N LYS A 25 -0.09 -9.88 -0.15
CA LYS A 25 -0.69 -8.54 -0.10
C LYS A 25 -1.24 -8.20 1.29
N LEU A 26 -1.99 -9.11 1.91
CA LEU A 26 -2.54 -8.91 3.24
C LEU A 26 -1.46 -8.82 4.31
N MET A 27 -0.42 -9.65 4.24
CA MET A 27 0.72 -9.58 5.16
C MET A 27 1.47 -8.26 5.02
N PHE A 28 1.73 -7.81 3.80
CA PHE A 28 2.35 -6.51 3.53
C PHE A 28 1.53 -5.35 4.14
N ILE A 29 0.22 -5.29 3.86
CA ILE A 29 -0.66 -4.27 4.43
C ILE A 29 -0.62 -4.32 5.96
N HIS A 30 -0.69 -5.52 6.55
CA HIS A 30 -0.67 -5.68 7.99
C HIS A 30 0.63 -5.14 8.62
N HIS A 31 1.79 -5.51 8.07
CA HIS A 31 3.09 -5.05 8.56
C HIS A 31 3.25 -3.54 8.41
N LEU A 32 2.88 -2.99 7.25
CA LEU A 32 2.95 -1.56 7.00
C LEU A 32 2.08 -0.78 8.00
N LYS A 33 0.82 -1.19 8.19
CA LYS A 33 -0.07 -0.57 9.18
C LYS A 33 0.53 -0.65 10.59
N LYS A 34 1.05 -1.81 10.99
CA LYS A 34 1.68 -2.01 12.30
C LYS A 34 2.88 -1.07 12.50
N ASN A 35 3.74 -0.91 11.49
CA ASN A 35 4.88 0.00 11.56
C ASN A 35 4.44 1.45 11.72
N ILE A 36 3.45 1.91 10.93
CA ILE A 36 2.87 3.26 11.06
C ILE A 36 2.26 3.45 12.45
N THR A 37 1.48 2.48 12.94
CA THR A 37 0.85 2.53 14.26
C THR A 37 1.88 2.65 15.37
N ASN A 38 2.93 1.82 15.34
CA ASN A 38 3.97 1.86 16.38
C ASN A 38 4.77 3.16 16.36
N THR A 39 5.05 3.72 15.18
CA THR A 39 5.84 4.96 15.05
C THR A 39 5.03 6.21 15.39
N TYR A 40 3.76 6.28 14.99
CA TYR A 40 2.94 7.50 15.09
C TYR A 40 1.76 7.36 16.07
N ASN A 41 1.69 6.26 16.81
CA ASN A 41 0.66 5.93 17.78
C ASN A 41 -0.77 6.11 17.22
N THR A 42 -1.03 5.64 15.99
CA THR A 42 -2.31 5.83 15.29
C THR A 42 -2.84 4.52 14.70
N GLU A 43 -4.13 4.24 14.89
CA GLU A 43 -4.80 3.09 14.29
C GLU A 43 -5.71 3.47 13.12
N GLN A 44 -5.94 4.77 12.91
CA GLN A 44 -6.85 5.29 11.90
C GLN A 44 -6.15 5.40 10.54
N ILE A 45 -5.75 4.25 10.02
CA ILE A 45 -5.00 4.08 8.78
C ILE A 45 -5.78 3.17 7.84
N GLU A 46 -5.96 3.59 6.60
CA GLU A 46 -6.43 2.74 5.50
C GLU A 46 -5.32 2.62 4.45
N VAL A 47 -5.14 1.43 3.89
CA VAL A 47 -4.14 1.18 2.84
C VAL A 47 -4.85 0.52 1.67
N LYS A 48 -4.72 1.12 0.48
CA LYS A 48 -5.18 0.56 -0.80
C LYS A 48 -3.98 0.31 -1.69
N ILE A 49 -4.07 -0.74 -2.47
CA ILE A 49 -3.02 -1.16 -3.39
C ILE A 49 -3.70 -1.35 -4.74
N ASN A 50 -3.39 -0.46 -5.66
CA ASN A 50 -3.81 -0.54 -7.05
C ASN A 50 -2.71 -1.25 -7.83
N GLU A 51 -3.06 -2.35 -8.48
CA GLU A 51 -2.14 -3.17 -9.26
C GLU A 51 -2.53 -3.02 -10.74
N ASP A 52 -1.57 -2.66 -11.58
CA ASP A 52 -1.72 -2.64 -13.04
C ASP A 52 -0.54 -3.34 -13.69
N ASP A 53 -0.81 -4.51 -14.30
CA ASP A 53 0.03 -5.48 -15.02
C ASP A 53 1.45 -5.80 -14.52
N ASN A 54 2.22 -4.84 -13.98
CA ASN A 54 3.51 -4.97 -13.29
C ASN A 54 3.83 -3.82 -12.31
N ASN A 55 2.91 -2.89 -12.05
CA ASN A 55 3.12 -1.73 -11.20
C ASN A 55 2.17 -1.75 -10.00
N ILE A 56 2.69 -1.33 -8.86
CA ILE A 56 1.90 -1.15 -7.65
C ILE A 56 1.92 0.33 -7.25
N ASP A 57 0.72 0.87 -7.13
CA ASP A 57 0.45 2.18 -6.59
C ASP A 57 -0.20 2.04 -5.19
N LEU A 58 0.49 2.54 -4.17
CA LEU A 58 0.11 2.43 -2.78
C LEU A 58 -0.61 3.68 -2.28
N LEU A 59 -1.88 3.62 -1.94
CA LEU A 59 -2.59 4.75 -1.35
C LEU A 59 -2.76 4.53 0.15
N ILE A 60 -2.21 5.43 0.96
CA ILE A 60 -2.31 5.39 2.42
C ILE A 60 -3.14 6.58 2.88
N PHE A 61 -4.23 6.30 3.58
CA PHE A 61 -5.08 7.32 4.15
C PHE A 61 -4.90 7.33 5.67
N ILE A 62 -4.72 8.52 6.23
CA ILE A 62 -4.68 8.75 7.67
C ILE A 62 -5.85 9.66 8.03
N THR A 63 -6.76 9.16 8.86
CA THR A 63 -7.97 9.90 9.28
C THR A 63 -7.86 10.48 10.69
N ASP A 64 -6.77 10.20 11.40
CA ASP A 64 -6.53 10.67 12.76
C ASP A 64 -6.31 12.19 12.81
N THR A 65 -7.26 12.88 13.45
CA THR A 65 -7.30 14.35 13.51
C THR A 65 -6.10 14.97 14.21
N LYS A 66 -5.33 14.21 15.00
CA LYS A 66 -4.13 14.75 15.66
C LYS A 66 -3.07 15.23 14.67
N PHE A 67 -3.09 14.73 13.44
CA PHE A 67 -2.17 15.12 12.37
C PHE A 67 -2.64 16.36 11.60
N ASN A 68 -3.85 16.88 11.86
CA ASN A 68 -4.37 18.07 11.18
C ASN A 68 -3.46 19.28 11.39
N ASN A 69 -2.91 19.41 12.60
CA ASN A 69 -2.03 20.52 12.99
C ASN A 69 -0.56 20.30 12.62
N TYR A 70 -0.22 19.18 11.97
CA TYR A 70 1.15 18.99 11.49
C TYR A 70 1.47 20.01 10.42
N SER A 71 2.63 20.64 10.53
CA SER A 71 3.18 21.50 9.48
C SER A 71 3.44 20.69 8.21
N THR A 72 3.56 21.40 7.09
CA THR A 72 3.93 20.79 5.80
C THR A 72 5.19 19.94 5.91
N GLN A 73 6.21 20.44 6.64
CA GLN A 73 7.46 19.70 6.85
C GLN A 73 7.27 18.43 7.69
N GLN A 74 6.42 18.47 8.72
CA GLN A 74 6.09 17.29 9.52
C GLN A 74 5.36 16.23 8.70
N LYS A 75 4.38 16.64 7.88
CA LYS A 75 3.66 15.73 6.97
C LYS A 75 4.58 15.14 5.91
N HIS A 76 5.50 15.94 5.38
CA HIS A 76 6.52 15.46 4.43
C HIS A 76 7.46 14.43 5.07
N ASN A 77 7.97 14.70 6.28
CA ASN A 77 8.81 13.75 7.00
C ASN A 77 8.06 12.45 7.30
N MET A 78 6.78 12.55 7.67
CA MET A 78 5.91 11.40 7.87
C MET A 78 5.76 10.56 6.60
N ALA A 79 5.44 11.20 5.47
CA ALA A 79 5.35 10.53 4.17
C ALA A 79 6.65 9.79 3.80
N LYS A 80 7.80 10.44 4.01
CA LYS A 80 9.12 9.84 3.75
C LYS A 80 9.38 8.61 4.62
N THR A 81 9.13 8.68 5.92
CA THR A 81 9.31 7.54 6.83
C THR A 81 8.36 6.39 6.50
N ILE A 82 7.10 6.69 6.17
CA ILE A 82 6.14 5.66 5.76
C ILE A 82 6.55 5.00 4.44
N GLY A 83 7.04 5.79 3.47
CA GLY A 83 7.61 5.25 2.23
C GLY A 83 8.78 4.30 2.49
N GLN A 84 9.65 4.61 3.45
CA GLN A 84 10.73 3.71 3.87
C GLN A 84 10.22 2.40 4.48
N PHE A 85 9.12 2.42 5.24
CA PHE A 85 8.47 1.20 5.72
C PHE A 85 7.96 0.37 4.56
N ALA A 86 7.28 0.99 3.60
CA ALA A 86 6.74 0.30 2.43
C ALA A 86 7.84 -0.37 1.58
N ILE A 87 8.97 0.29 1.35
CA ILE A 87 10.12 -0.28 0.62
C ILE A 87 10.77 -1.42 1.42
N LYS A 88 10.90 -1.27 2.75
CA LYS A 88 11.53 -2.30 3.59
C LYS A 88 10.68 -3.56 3.72
N ASP A 89 9.36 -3.39 3.79
CA ASP A 89 8.39 -4.47 3.91
C ASP A 89 7.99 -5.05 2.54
N GLU A 90 8.51 -4.49 1.44
CA GLU A 90 8.26 -4.92 0.08
C GLU A 90 8.56 -6.41 -0.09
N ILE A 91 7.54 -7.17 -0.47
CA ILE A 91 7.70 -8.59 -0.79
C ILE A 91 8.27 -8.67 -2.22
N LYS A 92 9.28 -9.52 -2.43
CA LYS A 92 10.08 -9.68 -3.66
C LYS A 92 9.30 -9.79 -4.99
N THR A 93 8.00 -9.99 -4.95
CA THR A 93 7.09 -10.20 -6.08
C THR A 93 6.37 -8.92 -6.55
N SER A 94 6.53 -7.81 -5.83
CA SER A 94 5.73 -6.60 -5.97
C SER A 94 6.64 -5.38 -5.94
N LYS A 95 6.94 -4.76 -7.10
CA LYS A 95 7.71 -3.50 -7.14
C LYS A 95 6.75 -2.32 -6.93
N ILE A 96 6.78 -1.73 -5.74
CA ILE A 96 6.08 -0.47 -5.46
C ILE A 96 6.75 0.60 -6.31
N LYS A 97 6.00 1.19 -7.24
CA LYS A 97 6.52 2.23 -8.13
C LYS A 97 6.13 3.62 -7.63
N SER A 98 4.92 3.71 -7.08
CA SER A 98 4.38 4.92 -6.49
C SER A 98 3.60 4.64 -5.22
N GLY A 99 3.46 5.67 -4.39
CA GLY A 99 2.58 5.71 -3.25
C GLY A 99 2.03 7.11 -3.05
N GLU A 100 0.96 7.27 -2.28
CA GLU A 100 0.39 8.56 -1.90
C GLU A 100 0.01 8.50 -0.42
N LEU A 101 0.29 9.57 0.33
CA LEU A 101 -0.15 9.72 1.71
C LEU A 101 -1.18 10.84 1.79
N ILE A 102 -2.40 10.48 2.19
CA ILE A 102 -3.56 11.37 2.16
C ILE A 102 -4.09 11.55 3.60
N PHE A 103 -4.16 12.79 4.07
CA PHE A 103 -4.75 13.14 5.36
C PHE A 103 -6.23 13.48 5.15
N ILE A 104 -7.13 12.61 5.60
CA ILE A 104 -8.58 12.81 5.49
C ILE A 104 -9.06 13.42 6.81
N ASN A 105 -9.56 14.65 6.76
CA ASN A 105 -10.13 15.51 7.82
C ASN A 105 -9.54 16.93 7.86
N GLU A 106 -8.69 17.27 6.88
CA GLU A 106 -8.41 18.67 6.58
C GLU A 106 -9.62 19.29 5.88
N THR A 107 -10.06 20.44 6.35
CA THR A 107 -11.08 21.29 5.69
C THR A 107 -10.65 21.69 4.27
N ASN A 108 -9.39 21.46 3.89
CA ASN A 108 -8.83 21.58 2.56
C ASN A 108 -8.21 20.25 2.12
N LYS A 109 -8.71 19.63 1.04
CA LYS A 109 -8.18 18.38 0.48
C LYS A 109 -6.76 18.60 -0.06
N VAL A 110 -5.71 18.17 0.66
CA VAL A 110 -4.33 18.19 0.15
C VAL A 110 -3.91 16.77 -0.27
N LEU A 111 -3.58 16.60 -1.55
CA LEU A 111 -3.09 15.34 -2.16
C LEU A 111 -1.55 15.34 -2.18
N TYR A 112 -0.90 14.30 -1.64
CA TYR A 112 0.55 14.10 -1.72
C TYR A 112 0.89 12.73 -2.34
N LYS A 113 1.65 12.73 -3.44
CA LYS A 113 2.15 11.55 -4.17
C LYS A 113 3.68 11.40 -4.00
N THR A 114 4.15 10.18 -3.78
CA THR A 114 5.54 9.75 -3.56
C THR A 114 5.90 8.58 -4.49
N THR A 115 6.69 8.81 -5.53
CA THR A 115 7.32 7.78 -6.39
C THR A 115 8.82 7.68 -6.13
N ASP A 116 9.42 6.55 -6.50
CA ASP A 116 10.89 6.26 -6.41
C ASP A 116 11.78 7.15 -7.30
N SER A 117 11.19 8.13 -7.96
CA SER A 117 11.81 9.39 -8.36
C SER A 117 10.94 10.50 -7.82
N GLU A 118 11.46 11.41 -7.00
CA GLU A 118 10.66 12.49 -6.39
C GLU A 118 9.79 13.22 -7.44
N SER A 119 8.49 13.44 -7.18
CA SER A 119 7.78 14.51 -7.90
C SER A 119 6.68 15.18 -7.08
N TYR A 120 6.97 16.43 -6.70
CA TYR A 120 6.05 17.57 -6.80
C TYR A 120 5.57 17.67 -8.27
N LYS A 121 4.38 18.22 -8.58
CA LYS A 121 4.01 18.48 -9.99
C LYS A 121 5.14 19.26 -10.70
N MET A 122 5.81 18.64 -11.66
CA MET A 122 6.50 19.34 -12.75
C MET A 122 5.52 19.41 -13.93
N TYR A 123 5.68 20.40 -14.82
CA TYR A 123 4.97 20.36 -16.10
C TYR A 123 5.29 19.07 -16.85
#